data_AF-A0A5K1DLT2-F1
#
_entry.id   AF-A0A5K1DLT2-F1
#
_cell.length_a   1.000
_cell.length_b   1.000
_cell.length_c   1.000
_cell.angle_alpha   90.00
_cell.angle_beta   90.00
_cell.angle_gamma   90.00
#
_symmetry.space_group_name_H-M   'P 1'
#
loop_
_entity.id
_entity.type
_entity.pdbx_description
1 polymer ?
#
loop_
_entity_poly.entity_id
_entity_poly.type
_entity_poly.pdbx_seq_one_letter_code
_entity_poly.pdbx_strand_id
1 'polypeptide(L)'
;GVLASEILLFDNGADTIKDEGIVFGCVHHEDNPDSALRKVPGLVGLGRGPLSLVKQIGFSIDDKIAYCLPPYSNENNSVGQLKFSEDTEFSGTEEVQETPMASDGGEGSFY
;
A
#
# COMPACT_ATOMS: atom_id res chain seq x y z
N GLY A 1 17.64 -4.06 9.78
CA GLY A 1 17.29 -2.93 8.91
C GLY A 1 17.51 -1.63 9.66
N VAL A 2 17.71 -0.53 8.93
CA VAL A 2 17.89 0.83 9.47
C VAL A 2 16.70 1.67 9.06
N LEU A 3 16.16 2.49 9.97
CA LEU A 3 15.09 3.42 9.60
C LEU A 3 15.65 4.60 8.82
N ALA A 4 14.93 5.00 7.78
CA ALA A 4 15.21 6.17 6.97
C ALA A 4 13.90 6.93 6.73
N SER A 5 14.02 8.17 6.25
CA SER A 5 12.90 9.00 5.84
C SER A 5 13.21 9.65 4.51
N GLU A 6 12.22 9.74 3.63
CA GLU A 6 12.37 10.36 2.30
C GLU A 6 11.02 10.90 1.79
N ILE A 7 11.03 11.53 0.63
CA ILE A 7 9.84 11.93 -0.11
C ILE A 7 9.31 10.75 -0.93
N LEU A 8 8.02 10.45 -0.80
CA LEU A 8 7.29 9.52 -1.66
C LEU A 8 6.46 10.28 -2.69
N LEU A 9 6.49 9.82 -3.94
CA LEU A 9 5.76 10.44 -5.05
C LEU A 9 4.65 9.49 -5.54
N PHE A 10 3.44 10.01 -5.67
CA PHE A 10 2.33 9.33 -6.33
C PHE A 10 2.01 10.03 -7.64
N ASP A 11 2.13 9.31 -8.75
CA ASP A 11 1.94 9.85 -10.09
C ASP A 11 0.81 9.09 -10.81
N ASN A 12 -0.14 9.82 -11.39
CA ASN A 12 -1.25 9.24 -12.15
C ASN A 12 -1.16 9.56 -13.66
N GLY A 13 -0.02 10.08 -14.12
CA GLY A 13 0.24 10.52 -15.49
C GLY A 13 -0.25 11.94 -15.82
N ALA A 14 -1.16 12.50 -15.02
CA ALA A 14 -1.63 13.88 -15.16
C ALA A 14 -1.03 14.79 -14.08
N ASP A 15 -0.99 14.30 -12.84
CA ASP A 15 -0.52 15.00 -11.66
C ASP A 15 0.43 14.11 -10.84
N THR A 16 1.36 14.77 -10.13
CA THR A 16 2.25 14.12 -9.16
C THR A 16 2.03 14.71 -7.77
N ILE A 17 1.60 13.88 -6.82
CA ILE A 17 1.48 14.22 -5.40
C ILE A 17 2.78 13.84 -4.70
N LYS A 18 3.19 14.66 -3.74
CA LYS A 18 4.41 14.45 -2.94
C LYS A 18 4.06 14.38 -1.47
N ASP A 19 4.47 13.30 -0.82
CA ASP A 19 4.39 13.14 0.62
C ASP A 19 5.81 13.11 1.19
N GLU A 20 6.14 14.13 1.97
CA GLU A 20 7.46 14.26 2.60
C GLU A 20 7.47 13.56 3.95
N GLY A 21 8.67 13.17 4.41
CA GLY A 21 8.83 12.62 5.76
C GLY A 21 8.29 11.19 5.91
N ILE A 22 8.14 10.46 4.80
CA ILE A 22 7.74 9.06 4.84
C ILE A 22 8.88 8.23 5.40
N VAL A 23 8.62 7.57 6.52
CA VAL A 23 9.53 6.70 7.24
C VAL A 23 9.41 5.27 6.74
N PHE A 24 10.55 4.66 6.39
CA PHE A 24 10.62 3.28 5.92
C PHE A 24 11.89 2.58 6.40
N GLY A 25 11.92 1.25 6.27
CA GLY A 25 13.08 0.42 6.64
C GLY A 25 13.99 0.15 5.45
N CYS A 26 15.28 0.44 5.61
CA CYS A 26 16.35 0.05 4.70
C CYS A 26 16.91 -1.32 5.12
N VAL A 27 17.05 -2.23 4.16
CA VAL A 27 17.64 -3.55 4.36
C VAL A 27 18.72 -3.77 3.30
N HIS A 28 19.88 -4.30 3.69
CA HIS A 28 20.92 -4.62 2.72
C HIS A 28 20.54 -5.88 1.95
N HIS A 29 20.86 -5.91 0.65
CA HIS A 29 20.51 -7.02 -0.24
C HIS A 29 21.04 -8.37 0.27
N GLU A 30 22.22 -8.36 0.88
CA GLU A 30 22.89 -9.56 1.42
C GLU A 30 22.18 -10.14 2.64
N ASP A 31 21.46 -9.30 3.39
CA ASP A 31 20.68 -9.68 4.56
C ASP A 31 19.28 -10.18 4.21
N ASN A 32 18.92 -10.22 2.93
CA ASN A 32 17.58 -10.62 2.50
C ASN A 32 17.53 -12.11 2.08
N PRO A 33 16.94 -12.98 2.92
CA PRO A 33 16.83 -14.41 2.64
C PRO A 33 15.75 -14.71 1.58
N ASP A 34 14.83 -13.77 1.31
CA ASP A 34 13.74 -13.98 0.38
C ASP A 34 14.15 -13.65 -1.06
N SER A 35 14.21 -14.70 -1.89
CA SER A 35 14.51 -14.58 -3.32
C SER A 35 13.48 -13.77 -4.12
N ALA A 36 12.23 -13.69 -3.67
CA ALA A 36 11.20 -12.87 -4.33
C ALA A 36 11.50 -11.38 -4.16
N LEU A 37 11.97 -10.99 -2.98
CA LEU A 37 12.35 -9.62 -2.67
C LEU A 37 13.65 -9.17 -3.33
N ARG A 38 14.41 -10.09 -3.95
CA ARG A 38 15.55 -9.73 -4.79
C ARG A 38 15.15 -9.21 -6.17
N LYS A 39 13.90 -9.44 -6.58
CA LYS A 39 13.35 -8.98 -7.87
C LYS A 39 12.68 -7.61 -7.80
N VAL A 40 12.46 -7.09 -6.61
CA VAL A 40 11.82 -5.79 -6.35
C VAL A 40 12.71 -4.96 -5.43
N PRO A 41 12.66 -3.63 -5.49
CA PRO A 41 13.50 -2.77 -4.64
C PRO A 41 13.03 -2.74 -3.17
N GLY A 42 11.82 -3.20 -2.87
CA GLY A 42 11.28 -3.20 -1.50
C GLY A 42 9.82 -3.67 -1.43
N LEU A 43 9.22 -3.48 -0.25
CA LEU A 43 7.83 -3.79 0.05
C LEU A 43 7.10 -2.55 0.55
N VAL A 44 5.82 -2.44 0.21
CA VAL A 44 4.92 -1.42 0.72
C VAL A 44 3.98 -2.06 1.75
N GLY A 45 4.02 -1.59 2.99
CA GLY A 45 3.14 -2.08 4.05
C GLY A 45 1.80 -1.34 4.07
N LEU A 46 0.70 -2.07 3.88
CA LEU A 46 -0.67 -1.53 3.89
C LEU A 46 -1.47 -1.81 5.16
N GLY A 47 -0.84 -2.40 6.19
CA GLY A 47 -1.53 -2.76 7.44
C GLY A 47 -1.85 -1.56 8.34
N ARG A 48 -2.30 -1.83 9.57
CA ARG A 48 -2.75 -0.80 10.53
C ARG A 48 -1.70 -0.26 11.50
N GLY A 49 -0.44 -0.65 11.33
CA GLY A 49 0.65 -0.17 12.17
C GLY A 49 0.94 1.33 11.99
N PRO A 50 1.53 2.01 12.99
CA PRO A 50 1.79 3.45 12.94
C PRO A 50 2.79 3.87 11.84
N LEU A 51 3.62 2.94 11.36
CA LEU A 51 4.57 3.14 10.26
C LEU A 51 4.08 2.53 8.94
N SER A 52 2.84 2.06 8.84
CA SER A 52 2.30 1.63 7.54
C SER A 52 2.15 2.82 6.61
N LEU A 53 2.17 2.57 5.30
CA LEU A 53 1.98 3.65 4.32
C LEU A 53 0.63 4.33 4.55
N VAL A 54 -0.43 3.53 4.70
CA VAL A 54 -1.81 4.00 4.92
C VAL A 54 -1.87 4.94 6.10
N LYS A 55 -1.18 4.64 7.21
CA LYS A 55 -1.22 5.50 8.39
C LYS A 55 -0.38 6.76 8.24
N GLN A 56 0.75 6.68 7.54
CA GLN A 56 1.63 7.82 7.31
C GLN A 56 1.01 8.88 6.38
N ILE A 57 0.29 8.46 5.33
CA ILE A 57 -0.45 9.38 4.42
C ILE A 57 -1.93 9.55 4.82
N GLY A 58 -2.35 8.95 5.93
CA GLY A 58 -3.74 8.76 6.31
C GLY A 58 -4.56 10.05 6.38
N PHE A 59 -3.93 11.16 6.78
CA PHE A 59 -4.58 12.47 6.81
C PHE A 59 -5.09 12.93 5.43
N SER A 60 -4.39 12.58 4.36
CA SER A 60 -4.74 12.98 2.98
C SER A 60 -5.76 12.05 2.33
N ILE A 61 -5.96 10.85 2.88
CA ILE A 61 -6.71 9.75 2.24
C ILE A 61 -7.84 9.19 3.12
N ASP A 62 -8.15 9.86 4.23
CA ASP A 62 -9.10 9.43 5.26
C ASP A 62 -8.83 8.02 5.82
N ASP A 63 -7.56 7.65 5.94
CA ASP A 63 -7.11 6.29 6.32
C ASP A 63 -7.75 5.16 5.47
N LYS A 64 -8.21 5.46 4.24
CA LYS A 64 -8.92 4.51 3.35
C LYS A 64 -8.15 4.22 2.08
N ILE A 65 -8.12 2.94 1.73
CA ILE A 65 -7.58 2.43 0.46
C ILE A 65 -8.53 1.41 -0.15
N ALA A 66 -8.44 1.25 -1.46
CA ALA A 66 -9.12 0.20 -2.19
C ALA A 66 -8.17 -0.39 -3.23
N TYR A 67 -8.21 -1.70 -3.43
CA TYR A 67 -7.34 -2.35 -4.39
C TYR A 67 -8.10 -3.35 -5.27
N CYS A 68 -7.70 -3.43 -6.53
CA CYS A 68 -8.14 -4.44 -7.48
C CYS A 68 -6.89 -5.14 -8.00
N LEU A 69 -6.65 -6.37 -7.53
CA LEU A 69 -5.51 -7.17 -7.96
C LEU A 69 -5.81 -7.80 -9.33
N PRO A 70 -4.81 -7.87 -10.23
CA PRO A 70 -4.97 -8.62 -11.46
C PRO A 70 -5.13 -10.12 -11.15
N PRO A 71 -5.77 -10.90 -12.03
CA PRO A 71 -5.88 -12.34 -11.87
C PRO A 71 -4.49 -12.98 -11.77
N TYR A 72 -4.36 -14.02 -10.95
CA TYR A 72 -3.06 -14.65 -10.64
C TYR A 72 -2.28 -15.12 -11.88
N SER A 73 -2.96 -15.68 -12.88
CA SER A 73 -2.32 -16.12 -14.13
C SER A 73 -1.80 -14.95 -14.97
N ASN A 74 -2.42 -13.78 -14.82
CA ASN A 74 -2.16 -12.52 -15.52
C ASN A 74 -1.72 -12.66 -16.99
N GLU A 75 -2.33 -13.59 -17.73
CA GLU A 75 -1.89 -13.97 -19.09
C GLU A 75 -1.94 -12.81 -20.09
N ASN A 76 -2.80 -11.82 -19.82
CA ASN A 76 -2.97 -10.62 -20.64
C ASN A 76 -2.14 -9.41 -20.16
N ASN A 77 -1.25 -9.58 -19.17
CA ASN A 77 -0.49 -8.48 -18.55
C ASN A 77 -1.38 -7.32 -18.08
N SER A 78 -2.54 -7.66 -17.50
CA SER A 78 -3.44 -6.69 -16.90
C SER A 78 -2.79 -5.98 -15.71
N VAL A 79 -3.11 -4.69 -15.57
CA VAL A 79 -2.59 -3.82 -14.52
C VAL A 79 -3.64 -3.72 -13.41
N GLY A 80 -3.23 -4.04 -12.18
CA GLY A 80 -4.05 -3.82 -11.00
C GLY A 80 -4.12 -2.34 -10.64
N GLN A 81 -5.03 -2.00 -9.73
CA GLN A 81 -5.17 -0.63 -9.24
C GLN A 81 -5.12 -0.62 -7.72
N LEU A 82 -4.43 0.39 -7.18
CA LEU A 82 -4.49 0.79 -5.78
C LEU A 82 -4.98 2.24 -5.78
N LYS A 83 -6.10 2.48 -5.10
CA LYS A 83 -6.74 3.78 -4.99
C LYS A 83 -6.73 4.26 -3.55
N PHE A 84 -6.69 5.58 -3.39
CA PHE A 84 -6.67 6.28 -2.12
C PHE A 84 -7.84 7.28 -2.08
N SER A 85 -8.32 7.64 -0.88
CA SER A 85 -9.32 8.70 -0.67
C SER A 85 -10.74 8.40 -1.21
N GLU A 86 -11.55 9.43 -1.46
CA GLU A 86 -12.96 9.35 -1.87
C GLU A 86 -13.17 8.64 -3.23
N ASP A 87 -12.13 8.60 -4.08
CA ASP A 87 -12.12 7.84 -5.34
C ASP A 87 -11.91 6.33 -5.13
N THR A 88 -11.97 5.82 -3.89
CA THR A 88 -11.83 4.40 -3.56
C THR A 88 -12.94 3.52 -4.14
N GLU A 89 -14.01 4.13 -4.66
CA GLU A 89 -15.02 3.41 -5.42
C GLU A 89 -14.45 2.94 -6.77
N PHE A 90 -14.53 1.62 -6.99
CA PHE A 90 -14.39 1.07 -8.32
C PHE A 90 -15.74 1.15 -9.03
N SER A 91 -15.75 1.60 -10.28
CA SER A 91 -16.94 1.59 -11.13
C SER A 91 -17.41 0.14 -11.33
N GLY A 92 -18.34 -0.31 -10.50
CA GLY A 92 -19.00 -1.62 -10.57
C GLY A 92 -20.51 -1.44 -10.58
N THR A 93 -21.22 -2.38 -11.20
CA THR A 93 -22.70 -2.41 -11.22
C THR A 93 -23.29 -3.02 -9.95
N GLU A 94 -22.48 -3.66 -9.13
CA GLU A 94 -22.87 -4.38 -7.93
C GLU A 94 -22.51 -3.54 -6.69
N GLU A 95 -23.39 -3.54 -5.70
CA GLU A 95 -23.18 -2.88 -4.42
C GLU A 95 -22.06 -3.59 -3.64
N VAL A 96 -21.14 -2.82 -3.05
CA VAL A 96 -20.05 -3.39 -2.23
C VAL A 96 -20.65 -3.98 -0.96
N GLN A 97 -20.31 -5.24 -0.68
CA GLN A 97 -20.72 -5.89 0.57
C GLN A 97 -19.73 -5.55 1.68
N GLU A 98 -20.26 -4.98 2.77
CA GLU A 98 -19.48 -4.53 3.91
C GLU A 98 -19.50 -5.53 5.06
N THR A 99 -18.37 -5.66 5.75
CA THR A 99 -18.28 -6.41 7.01
C THR A 99 -17.40 -5.62 7.99
N PRO A 100 -17.76 -5.54 9.29
CA PRO A 100 -16.94 -4.86 10.27
C PRO A 100 -15.52 -5.44 10.31
N MET A 101 -14.52 -4.59 10.18
CA MET A 101 -13.13 -5.00 10.37
C MET A 101 -12.88 -5.30 11.85
N ALA A 102 -12.31 -6.47 12.15
CA ALA A 102 -11.90 -6.82 13.51
C ALA A 102 -10.86 -5.82 14.02
N SER A 103 -10.95 -5.42 15.28
CA SER A 103 -9.92 -4.56 15.90
C SER A 103 -8.98 -5.45 16.70
N ASP A 104 -7.72 -5.53 16.28
CA ASP A 104 -6.74 -6.38 16.94
C ASP A 104 -6.43 -5.82 18.34
N GLY A 105 -6.39 -6.70 19.33
CA GLY A 105 -6.11 -6.36 20.73
C GLY A 105 -4.67 -5.92 21.03
N GLY A 106 -4.01 -5.19 20.12
CA GLY A 106 -2.70 -4.56 20.33
C GLY A 106 -1.54 -5.08 19.47
N GLU A 107 -1.68 -6.22 18.80
CA GLU A 107 -0.72 -6.67 17.78
C GLU A 107 -1.27 -6.28 16.41
N GLY A 108 -0.65 -5.28 15.77
CA GLY A 108 -1.12 -4.79 14.47
C GLY A 108 -1.17 -5.93 13.46
N SER A 109 -2.34 -6.20 12.89
CA SER A 109 -2.42 -7.19 11.83
C SER A 109 -1.74 -6.69 10.55
N PHE A 110 -1.50 -7.63 9.64
CA PHE A 110 -1.09 -7.36 8.27
C PHE A 110 -2.23 -6.74 7.42
N TYR A 111 -3.33 -6.34 8.06
CA TYR A 111 -4.46 -5.62 7.49
C TYR A 111 -4.70 -4.32 8.25
#